data_AF-A0A961UDQ9-F1
#
_entry.id   AF-A0A961UDQ9-F1
#
_cell.length_a   1.000
_cell.length_b   1.000
_cell.length_c   1.000
_cell.angle_alpha   90.00
_cell.angle_beta   90.00
_cell.angle_gamma   90.00
#
_symmetry.space_group_name_H-M   'P 1'
#
loop_
_entity.id
_entity.type
_entity.pdbx_description
1 polymer ?
#
loop_
_entity_poly.entity_id
_entity_poly.type
_entity_poly.pdbx_seq_one_letter_code
_entity_poly.pdbx_strand_id
1 'polypeptide(L)'
;MRKLYMKLAQAYFLSATIILMVLSFVLLATALWEVFATFLAGSPVDALLSSISLLVIGFAVVETAKFIAEEELLRKRELRSSTESRRSLTKFVTIVVIAASLEALVMVFQANREGLELVLYPAGLLAAAMFALLCLGAYQWMSSRIRPNPMEEPVRDESN
;
A
#
# COMPACT_ATOMS: atom_id res chain seq x y z
N MET A 1 2.55 -12.18 -31.65
CA MET A 1 2.38 -12.78 -30.31
C MET A 1 2.87 -11.86 -29.18
N ARG A 2 4.18 -11.58 -29.05
CA ARG A 2 4.73 -10.74 -27.94
C ARG A 2 4.11 -9.34 -27.82
N LYS A 3 3.92 -8.62 -28.94
CA LYS A 3 3.28 -7.29 -28.96
C LYS A 3 1.79 -7.31 -28.55
N LEU A 4 1.07 -8.39 -28.87
CA LEU A 4 -0.34 -8.55 -28.49
C LEU A 4 -0.48 -8.84 -26.99
N TYR A 5 0.37 -9.74 -26.47
CA TYR A 5 0.44 -10.03 -25.04
C TYR A 5 0.78 -8.78 -24.22
N MET A 6 1.78 -7.99 -24.65
CA MET A 6 2.14 -6.75 -23.94
C MET A 6 1.00 -5.73 -23.93
N LYS A 7 0.28 -5.55 -25.05
CA LYS A 7 -0.88 -4.66 -25.10
C LYS A 7 -2.03 -5.12 -24.20
N LEU A 8 -2.31 -6.43 -24.17
CA LEU A 8 -3.34 -6.99 -23.30
C LEU A 8 -2.98 -6.83 -21.81
N ALA A 9 -1.73 -7.11 -21.45
CA ALA A 9 -1.24 -6.93 -20.08
C ALA A 9 -1.30 -5.45 -19.65
N GLN A 10 -0.87 -4.53 -20.51
CA GLN A 10 -0.96 -3.10 -20.25
C GLN A 10 -2.41 -2.63 -20.10
N ALA A 11 -3.32 -3.09 -20.96
CA ALA A 11 -4.73 -2.78 -20.86
C ALA A 11 -5.34 -3.29 -19.54
N TYR A 12 -4.96 -4.51 -19.12
CA TYR A 12 -5.38 -5.07 -17.83
C TYR A 12 -4.91 -4.20 -16.65
N PHE A 13 -3.61 -3.90 -16.56
CA PHE A 13 -3.07 -3.09 -15.47
C PHE A 13 -3.65 -1.67 -15.46
N LEU A 14 -3.85 -1.06 -16.63
CA LEU A 14 -4.48 0.24 -16.74
C LEU A 14 -5.92 0.20 -16.22
N SER A 15 -6.71 -0.80 -16.64
CA SER A 15 -8.08 -0.95 -16.17
C SER A 15 -8.14 -1.21 -14.66
N ALA A 16 -7.26 -2.04 -14.12
CA ALA A 16 -7.17 -2.33 -12.69
C ALA A 16 -6.84 -1.06 -11.89
N THR A 17 -5.83 -0.29 -12.31
CA THR A 17 -5.47 0.99 -11.67
C THR A 17 -6.65 1.97 -11.67
N ILE A 18 -7.36 2.11 -12.79
CA ILE A 18 -8.51 3.02 -12.88
C ILE A 18 -9.63 2.57 -11.94
N ILE A 19 -9.97 1.28 -11.93
CA ILE A 19 -11.00 0.73 -11.06
C ILE A 19 -10.64 0.94 -9.59
N LEU A 20 -9.41 0.64 -9.19
CA LEU A 20 -8.94 0.88 -7.82
C LEU A 20 -9.04 2.37 -7.44
N MET A 21 -8.66 3.27 -8.35
CA MET A 21 -8.74 4.71 -8.09
C MET A 21 -10.20 5.16 -7.91
N VAL A 22 -11.11 4.70 -8.77
CA VAL A 22 -12.55 4.99 -8.65
C VAL A 22 -13.11 4.46 -7.33
N LEU A 23 -12.81 3.20 -6.99
CA LEU A 23 -13.26 2.60 -5.73
C LEU A 23 -12.74 3.38 -4.52
N SER A 24 -11.48 3.81 -4.55
CA SER A 24 -10.93 4.65 -3.49
C SER A 24 -11.66 5.99 -3.37
N PHE A 25 -11.94 6.67 -4.49
CA PHE A 25 -12.71 7.91 -4.46
C PHE A 25 -14.12 7.70 -3.89
N VAL A 26 -14.77 6.57 -4.21
CA VAL A 26 -16.06 6.21 -3.62
C VAL A 26 -15.92 6.03 -2.10
N LEU A 27 -14.91 5.29 -1.62
CA LEU A 27 -14.66 5.11 -0.18
C LEU A 27 -14.42 6.43 0.56
N LEU A 28 -13.65 7.35 -0.04
CA LEU A 28 -13.40 8.67 0.53
C LEU A 28 -14.69 9.51 0.57
N ALA A 29 -15.49 9.48 -0.50
CA ALA A 29 -16.77 10.19 -0.55
C ALA A 29 -17.78 9.64 0.46
N THR A 30 -17.84 8.31 0.62
CA THR A 30 -18.72 7.68 1.63
C THR A 30 -18.29 8.04 3.04
N ALA A 31 -16.99 8.04 3.33
CA ALA A 31 -16.49 8.45 4.65
C ALA A 31 -16.86 9.90 4.98
N LEU A 32 -16.71 10.83 4.02
CA LEU A 32 -17.11 12.22 4.21
C LEU A 32 -18.63 12.36 4.38
N TRP A 33 -19.41 11.59 3.62
CA TRP A 33 -20.86 11.59 3.71
C TRP A 33 -21.35 11.10 5.08
N GLU A 34 -20.77 10.03 5.61
CA GLU A 34 -21.09 9.50 6.94
C GLU A 34 -20.81 10.51 8.05
N VAL A 35 -19.64 11.18 8.01
CA VAL A 35 -19.32 12.23 8.98
C VAL A 35 -20.37 13.33 8.94
N PHE A 36 -20.75 13.79 7.74
CA PHE A 36 -21.76 14.84 7.58
C PHE A 36 -23.13 14.38 8.10
N ALA A 37 -23.60 13.20 7.68
CA ALA A 37 -24.90 12.67 8.10
C ALA A 37 -24.99 12.49 9.62
N THR A 38 -23.93 11.99 10.25
CA THR A 38 -23.93 11.71 11.70
C THR A 38 -23.69 12.94 12.55
N PHE A 39 -22.99 13.95 12.01
CA PHE A 39 -22.88 15.26 12.66
C PHE A 39 -24.27 15.90 12.87
N LEU A 40 -25.18 15.77 11.89
CA LEU A 40 -26.57 16.21 12.05
C LEU A 40 -27.37 15.36 13.05
N ALA A 41 -26.98 14.10 13.28
CA ALA A 41 -27.70 13.13 14.12
C ALA A 41 -27.27 13.12 15.61
N GLY A 42 -26.18 13.80 15.99
CA GLY A 42 -25.80 14.01 17.40
C GLY A 42 -25.00 12.89 18.09
N SER A 43 -24.49 11.89 17.35
CA SER A 43 -23.54 10.89 17.87
C SER A 43 -22.18 11.02 17.19
N PRO A 44 -21.27 11.89 17.68
CA PRO A 44 -20.13 12.32 16.88
C PRO A 44 -18.99 11.30 16.84
N VAL A 45 -18.67 10.61 17.94
CA VAL A 45 -17.34 10.00 18.03
C VAL A 45 -17.23 8.62 17.41
N ASP A 46 -18.22 7.74 17.57
CA ASP A 46 -18.14 6.39 16.99
C ASP A 46 -18.26 6.43 15.46
N ALA A 47 -19.06 7.38 14.95
CA ALA A 47 -19.11 7.68 13.52
C ALA A 47 -17.80 8.25 12.99
N LEU A 48 -17.14 9.15 13.73
CA LEU A 48 -15.81 9.62 13.35
C LEU A 48 -14.79 8.46 13.29
N LEU A 49 -14.80 7.54 14.24
CA LEU A 49 -13.91 6.37 14.21
C LEU A 49 -14.20 5.45 13.03
N SER A 50 -15.48 5.19 12.73
CA SER A 50 -15.89 4.38 11.57
C SER A 50 -15.49 5.04 10.25
N SER A 51 -15.71 6.35 10.11
CA SER A 51 -15.29 7.09 8.92
C SER A 51 -13.77 7.18 8.79
N ILE A 52 -13.01 7.24 9.90
CA ILE A 52 -11.54 7.16 9.86
C ILE A 52 -11.09 5.79 9.30
N SER A 53 -11.72 4.67 9.70
CA SER A 53 -11.42 3.35 9.10
C SER A 53 -11.66 3.36 7.59
N LEU A 54 -12.81 3.86 7.12
CA LEU A 54 -13.07 3.99 5.67
C LEU A 54 -12.04 4.88 4.95
N LEU A 55 -11.58 5.97 5.58
CA LEU A 55 -10.52 6.81 5.03
C LEU A 55 -9.18 6.08 4.94
N VAL A 56 -8.81 5.30 5.97
CA VAL A 56 -7.57 4.50 5.97
C VAL A 56 -7.62 3.45 4.86
N ILE A 57 -8.73 2.75 4.70
CA ILE A 57 -8.93 1.78 3.61
C ILE A 57 -8.84 2.49 2.25
N GLY A 58 -9.53 3.63 2.09
CA GLY A 58 -9.47 4.43 0.87
C GLY A 58 -8.04 4.85 0.50
N PHE A 59 -7.28 5.35 1.48
CA PHE A 59 -5.88 5.75 1.29
C PHE A 59 -4.98 4.57 0.89
N ALA A 60 -5.15 3.41 1.54
CA ALA A 60 -4.41 2.20 1.20
C ALA A 60 -4.68 1.74 -0.24
N VAL A 61 -5.92 1.88 -0.72
CA VAL A 61 -6.29 1.57 -2.11
C VAL A 61 -5.63 2.56 -3.09
N VAL A 62 -5.59 3.86 -2.78
CA VAL A 62 -4.87 4.85 -3.63
C VAL A 62 -3.40 4.50 -3.74
N GLU A 63 -2.73 4.24 -2.62
CA GLU A 63 -1.29 3.94 -2.60
C GLU A 63 -0.99 2.65 -3.39
N THR A 64 -1.87 1.66 -3.28
CA THR A 64 -1.78 0.42 -4.07
C THR A 64 -1.98 0.70 -5.57
N ALA A 65 -2.98 1.51 -5.95
CA ALA A 65 -3.25 1.87 -7.34
C ALA A 65 -2.06 2.63 -7.96
N LYS A 66 -1.50 3.60 -7.23
CA LYS A 66 -0.30 4.35 -7.61
C LYS A 66 0.90 3.43 -7.77
N PHE A 67 1.12 2.52 -6.83
CA PHE A 67 2.20 1.55 -6.90
C PHE A 67 2.10 0.68 -8.17
N ILE A 68 0.92 0.13 -8.48
CA ILE A 68 0.71 -0.66 -9.70
C ILE A 68 0.94 0.19 -10.96
N ALA A 69 0.44 1.43 -10.97
CA ALA A 69 0.62 2.33 -12.11
C ALA A 69 2.09 2.65 -12.37
N GLU A 70 2.84 2.97 -11.32
CA GLU A 70 4.28 3.22 -11.41
C GLU A 70 5.04 1.98 -11.89
N GLU A 71 4.74 0.82 -11.31
CA GLU A 71 5.55 -0.38 -11.50
C GLU A 71 5.27 -1.12 -12.82
N GLU A 72 4.02 -1.09 -13.32
CA GLU A 72 3.61 -1.84 -14.50
C GLU A 72 3.24 -0.96 -15.72
N LEU A 73 2.82 0.30 -15.51
CA LEU A 73 2.44 1.19 -16.62
C LEU A 73 3.55 2.18 -16.99
N LEU A 74 4.18 2.80 -15.99
CA LEU A 74 5.17 3.86 -16.22
C LEU A 74 6.60 3.33 -16.37
N ARG A 75 6.94 2.26 -15.65
CA ARG A 75 8.28 1.67 -15.68
C ARG A 75 8.44 0.80 -16.94
N LYS A 76 9.15 1.35 -17.94
CA LYS A 76 9.43 0.65 -19.21
C LYS A 76 10.31 -0.57 -18.95
N ARG A 77 9.96 -1.71 -19.56
CA ARG A 77 10.72 -2.98 -19.52
C ARG A 77 12.09 -2.83 -20.20
N GLU A 78 13.05 -2.27 -19.49
CA GLU A 78 14.46 -2.62 -19.65
C GLU A 78 14.83 -3.43 -18.41
N LEU A 79 15.62 -4.47 -18.60
CA LEU A 79 15.92 -5.54 -17.65
C LEU A 79 15.94 -5.02 -16.20
N ARG A 80 14.93 -5.38 -15.38
CA ARG A 80 14.89 -4.97 -13.98
C ARG A 80 16.17 -5.47 -13.32
N SER A 81 17.02 -4.55 -12.87
CA SER A 81 18.17 -4.96 -12.09
C SER A 81 17.66 -5.64 -10.81
N SER A 82 18.47 -6.53 -10.26
CA SER A 82 18.10 -7.19 -9.00
C SER A 82 17.86 -6.15 -7.89
N THR A 83 18.53 -5.00 -7.94
CA THR A 83 18.36 -3.87 -7.02
C THR A 83 17.00 -3.20 -7.18
N GLU A 84 16.54 -2.98 -8.41
CA GLU A 84 15.24 -2.35 -8.66
C GLU A 84 14.07 -3.22 -8.20
N SER A 85 14.13 -4.53 -8.47
CA SER A 85 13.09 -5.46 -8.02
C SER A 85 12.95 -5.50 -6.50
N ARG A 86 14.08 -5.43 -5.78
CA ARG A 86 14.10 -5.36 -4.31
C ARG A 86 13.52 -4.05 -3.78
N ARG A 87 13.83 -2.92 -4.43
CA ARG A 87 13.28 -1.61 -4.08
C ARG A 87 11.76 -1.59 -4.25
N SER A 88 11.26 -2.14 -5.36
CA SER A 88 9.82 -2.27 -5.62
C SER A 88 9.12 -3.14 -4.58
N LEU A 89 9.68 -4.32 -4.28
CA LEU A 89 9.15 -5.19 -3.23
C LEU A 89 9.13 -4.51 -1.86
N THR A 90 10.20 -3.80 -1.51
CA THR A 90 10.28 -3.04 -0.26
C THR A 90 9.19 -1.97 -0.20
N LYS A 91 9.02 -1.19 -1.27
CA LYS A 91 7.97 -0.17 -1.37
C LYS A 91 6.58 -0.79 -1.17
N PHE A 92 6.30 -1.91 -1.84
CA PHE A 92 5.02 -2.61 -1.70
C PHE A 92 4.76 -3.08 -0.26
N VAL A 93 5.70 -3.80 0.34
CA VAL A 93 5.56 -4.31 1.71
C VAL A 93 5.41 -3.15 2.71
N THR A 94 6.15 -2.05 2.52
CA THR A 94 6.00 -0.85 3.35
C THR A 94 4.58 -0.28 3.29
N ILE A 95 3.97 -0.16 2.10
CA ILE A 95 2.59 0.32 1.95
C ILE A 95 1.62 -0.58 2.74
N VAL A 96 1.75 -1.90 2.62
CA VAL A 96 0.91 -2.87 3.32
C VAL A 96 1.07 -2.77 4.84
N VAL A 97 2.31 -2.66 5.34
CA VAL A 97 2.60 -2.55 6.77
C VAL A 97 2.02 -1.24 7.34
N ILE A 98 2.17 -0.12 6.63
CA ILE A 98 1.60 1.17 7.06
C ILE A 98 0.07 1.06 7.13
N ALA A 99 -0.58 0.52 6.10
CA ALA A 99 -2.03 0.35 6.06
C ALA A 99 -2.54 -0.54 7.22
N ALA A 100 -1.95 -1.72 7.42
CA ALA A 100 -2.32 -2.62 8.50
C ALA A 100 -2.09 -2.00 9.89
N SER A 101 -1.01 -1.22 10.06
CA SER A 101 -0.72 -0.55 11.34
C SER A 101 -1.76 0.54 11.64
N LEU A 102 -2.15 1.33 10.64
CA LEU A 102 -3.18 2.36 10.79
C LEU A 102 -4.55 1.73 11.11
N GLU A 103 -4.92 0.66 10.40
CA GLU A 103 -6.18 -0.04 10.63
C GLU A 103 -6.24 -0.64 12.04
N ALA A 104 -5.16 -1.30 12.48
CA ALA A 104 -5.07 -1.85 13.84
C ALA A 104 -5.24 -0.75 14.90
N LEU A 105 -4.62 0.41 14.71
CA LEU A 105 -4.72 1.53 15.64
C LEU A 105 -6.16 2.06 15.75
N VAL A 106 -6.85 2.22 14.61
CA VAL A 106 -8.26 2.65 14.59
C VAL A 106 -9.15 1.64 15.33
N MET A 107 -8.95 0.35 15.07
CA MET A 107 -9.71 -0.71 15.75
C MET A 107 -9.41 -0.79 17.25
N VAL A 108 -8.19 -0.47 17.71
CA VAL A 108 -7.89 -0.36 19.14
C VAL A 108 -8.74 0.74 19.80
N PHE A 109 -8.90 1.89 19.14
CA PHE A 109 -9.73 2.97 19.67
C PHE A 109 -11.22 2.59 19.71
N GLN A 110 -11.69 1.83 18.74
CA GLN A 110 -13.06 1.32 18.69
C GLN A 110 -13.31 0.27 19.78
N ALA A 111 -12.42 -0.72 19.92
CA ALA A 111 -12.51 -1.75 20.96
C ALA A 111 -12.47 -1.17 22.38
N ASN A 112 -11.69 -0.11 22.62
CA ASN A 112 -11.64 0.56 23.92
C ASN A 112 -12.99 1.20 24.33
N ARG A 113 -13.90 1.42 23.37
CA ARG A 113 -15.23 1.99 23.62
C ARG A 113 -16.31 0.92 23.77
N GLU A 114 -16.20 -0.17 23.02
CA GLU A 114 -17.19 -1.24 22.98
C GLU A 114 -16.98 -2.30 24.08
N GLY A 115 -15.75 -2.43 24.60
CA GLY A 115 -15.43 -3.30 25.73
C GLY A 115 -14.10 -4.04 25.55
N LEU A 116 -13.42 -4.33 26.66
CA LEU A 116 -12.07 -4.92 26.68
C LEU A 116 -11.98 -6.30 25.98
N GLU A 117 -13.11 -7.00 25.81
CA GLU A 117 -13.17 -8.30 25.14
C GLU A 117 -12.78 -8.23 23.65
N LEU A 118 -12.95 -7.06 23.00
CA LEU A 118 -12.67 -6.86 21.58
C LEU A 118 -11.23 -6.41 21.28
N VAL A 119 -10.39 -6.20 22.31
CA VAL A 119 -9.05 -5.62 22.15
C VAL A 119 -8.03 -6.63 21.58
N LEU A 120 -8.31 -7.92 21.65
CA LEU A 120 -7.37 -8.96 21.22
C LEU A 120 -7.12 -8.96 19.70
N TYR A 121 -8.15 -8.78 18.88
CA TYR A 121 -8.01 -8.76 17.43
C TYR A 121 -7.19 -7.54 16.94
N PRO A 122 -7.49 -6.30 17.36
CA PRO A 122 -6.67 -5.13 17.02
C PRO A 122 -5.22 -5.26 17.49
N ALA A 123 -4.99 -5.76 18.71
CA ALA A 123 -3.64 -6.00 19.23
C ALA A 123 -2.88 -7.04 18.42
N GLY A 124 -3.56 -8.13 18.01
CA GLY A 124 -2.99 -9.16 17.14
C GLY A 124 -2.62 -8.63 15.75
N LEU A 125 -3.49 -7.81 15.14
CA LEU A 125 -3.19 -7.17 13.85
C LEU A 125 -1.99 -6.22 13.97
N LEU A 126 -1.93 -5.41 15.05
CA LEU A 126 -0.81 -4.52 15.29
C LEU A 126 0.49 -5.30 15.48
N ALA A 127 0.47 -6.39 16.26
CA ALA A 127 1.62 -7.27 16.46
C ALA A 127 2.09 -7.90 15.14
N ALA A 128 1.16 -8.35 14.28
CA ALA A 128 1.48 -8.88 12.96
C ALA A 128 2.10 -7.82 12.05
N ALA A 129 1.60 -6.58 12.06
CA ALA A 129 2.15 -5.49 11.28
C ALA A 129 3.58 -5.11 11.75
N MET A 130 3.81 -5.06 13.07
CA MET A 130 5.15 -4.84 13.64
C MET A 130 6.10 -5.99 13.31
N PHE A 131 5.64 -7.24 13.36
CA PHE A 131 6.44 -8.39 12.96
C PHE A 131 6.81 -8.33 11.47
N ALA A 132 5.87 -7.98 10.59
CA ALA A 132 6.15 -7.77 9.17
C ALA A 132 7.16 -6.65 8.94
N LEU A 133 7.11 -5.57 9.73
CA LEU A 133 8.12 -4.50 9.71
C LEU A 133 9.51 -5.01 10.12
N LEU A 134 9.60 -5.84 11.15
CA LEU A 134 10.86 -6.47 11.57
C LEU A 134 11.41 -7.41 10.49
N CYS A 135 10.55 -8.25 9.88
CA CYS A 135 10.92 -9.10 8.75
C CYS A 135 11.42 -8.28 7.56
N LEU A 136 10.77 -7.15 7.26
CA LEU A 136 11.22 -6.25 6.21
C LEU A 136 12.57 -5.62 6.54
N GLY A 137 12.80 -5.22 7.80
CA GLY A 137 14.09 -4.72 8.27
C GLY A 137 15.20 -5.76 8.14
N ALA A 138 14.92 -7.01 8.53
CA ALA A 138 15.85 -8.14 8.36
C ALA A 138 16.13 -8.41 6.87
N TYR A 139 15.10 -8.39 6.02
CA TYR A 139 15.25 -8.53 4.57
C TYR A 139 16.15 -7.45 3.97
N GLN A 140 15.93 -6.18 4.33
CA GLN A 140 16.75 -5.06 3.86
C GLN A 140 18.20 -5.17 4.34
N TRP A 141 18.41 -5.57 5.60
CA TRP A 141 19.75 -5.77 6.16
C TRP A 141 20.52 -6.91 5.47
N MET A 142 19.87 -8.03 5.15
CA MET A 142 20.51 -9.10 4.38
C MET A 142 20.79 -8.64 2.94
N SER A 143 19.85 -7.92 2.33
CA SER A 143 19.97 -7.46 0.95
C SER A 143 21.09 -6.45 0.76
N SER A 144 21.39 -5.61 1.76
CA SER A 144 22.47 -4.61 1.67
C SER A 144 23.87 -5.21 1.66
N ARG A 145 24.02 -6.48 2.08
CA ARG A 145 25.29 -7.22 2.11
C ARG A 145 25.69 -7.83 0.77
N ILE A 146 24.78 -7.86 -0.21
CA ILE A 146 25.05 -8.39 -1.55
C ILE A 146 25.73 -7.28 -2.36
N ARG A 147 27.03 -7.42 -2.65
CA ARG A 147 27.75 -6.47 -3.50
C ARG A 147 27.17 -6.47 -4.91
N PRO A 148 27.06 -5.30 -5.59
CA PRO A 148 26.79 -5.26 -7.02
C PRO A 148 27.87 -6.08 -7.76
N ASN A 149 27.46 -6.88 -8.74
CA ASN A 149 28.39 -7.61 -9.59
C ASN A 149 29.17 -6.56 -10.43
N PRO A 150 30.52 -6.53 -10.40
CA PRO A 150 31.32 -5.54 -11.14
C PRO A 150 31.04 -5.48 -12.66
N MET A 151 30.37 -6.49 -13.22
CA MET A 151 30.04 -6.58 -14.65
C MET A 151 28.83 -5.71 -15.07
N GLU A 152 28.19 -4.98 -14.15
CA GLU A 152 27.08 -4.04 -14.45
C GLU A 152 27.53 -2.56 -14.57
N GLU A 153 28.84 -2.28 -14.64
CA GLU A 153 29.28 -0.93 -15.00
C GLU A 153 28.75 -0.57 -16.40
N PRO A 154 27.93 0.49 -16.54
CA PRO A 154 27.57 0.97 -17.86
C PRO A 154 28.87 1.42 -18.51
N VAL A 155 29.18 0.86 -19.69
CA VAL A 155 30.26 1.33 -20.55
C VAL A 155 30.10 2.84 -20.65
N ARG A 156 31.01 3.58 -19.99
CA ARG A 156 31.06 5.04 -20.12
C ARG A 156 31.30 5.30 -21.59
N ASP A 157 30.36 6.01 -22.21
CA ASP A 157 30.54 6.56 -23.54
C ASP A 157 31.72 7.53 -23.48
N GLU A 158 32.91 7.02 -23.80
CA GLU A 158 34.11 7.82 -24.04
C GLU A 158 33.93 8.50 -25.40
N SER A 159 33.13 9.57 -25.42
CA SER A 159 33.11 10.54 -26.51
C SER A 159 33.16 11.95 -25.95
N ASN A 160 34.38 12.43 -25.69
CA ASN A 160 34.73 13.83 -25.74
C ASN A 160 36.08 13.99 -26.44
#